data_AF-A0A7S2J0R2-F1
#
_entry.id   AF-A0A7S2J0R2-F1
#
_cell.length_a   1.000
_cell.length_b   1.000
_cell.length_c   1.000
_cell.angle_alpha   90.00
_cell.angle_beta   90.00
_cell.angle_gamma   90.00
#
_symmetry.space_group_name_H-M   'P 1'
#
loop_
_entity.id
_entity.type
_entity.pdbx_description
1 polymer ?
#
loop_
_entity_poly.entity_id
_entity_poly.type
_entity_poly.pdbx_seq_one_letter_code
_entity_poly.pdbx_strand_id
1 'polypeptide(L)'
;HRNAYMEIALGSTGFWEAARRAQEVVEGNALAHKMLSGAIFIFAMAGLAGIAAAGACLTWWASRTWAAFVDPSSSLYIQEPFYPCFASAVVSLLVAWPFVSTLDIVADCILFCEGVEALAAEELGLTGDEEQDTARVACCGFFGAPRPSFGQYSAVPLAEPME
;
A
#
# COMPACT_ATOMS: atom_id res chain seq x y z
N HIS A 1 12.18 8.91 0.92
CA HIS A 1 12.32 9.23 2.37
C HIS A 1 11.65 8.23 3.31
N ARG A 2 10.39 7.79 3.09
CA ARG A 2 9.76 6.76 3.95
C ARG A 2 10.56 5.45 4.03
N ASN A 3 11.08 5.00 2.89
CA ASN A 3 11.87 3.75 2.79
C ASN A 3 13.16 3.79 3.64
N ALA A 4 13.78 4.96 3.82
CA ALA A 4 14.97 5.09 4.65
C ALA A 4 14.69 4.82 6.14
N TYR A 5 13.54 5.24 6.67
CA TYR A 5 13.15 4.93 8.05
C TYR A 5 12.88 3.44 8.25
N MET A 6 12.37 2.77 7.20
CA MET A 6 12.10 1.34 7.21
C MET A 6 13.38 0.52 7.33
N GLU A 7 14.42 0.86 6.56
CA GLU A 7 15.70 0.16 6.66
C GLU A 7 16.42 0.47 7.99
N ILE A 8 16.36 1.70 8.51
CA ILE A 8 16.93 2.00 9.83
C ILE A 8 16.30 1.12 10.92
N ALA A 9 14.98 0.91 10.86
CA ALA A 9 14.27 0.04 11.80
C ALA A 9 14.68 -1.44 11.67
N LEU A 10 15.09 -1.89 10.49
CA LEU A 10 15.48 -3.28 10.22
C LEU A 10 16.97 -3.54 10.46
N GLY A 11 17.85 -2.63 10.05
CA GLY A 11 19.30 -2.81 10.00
C GLY A 11 20.09 -2.06 11.09
N SER A 12 19.47 -1.14 11.83
CA SER A 12 20.14 -0.29 12.84
C SER A 12 21.36 0.49 12.30
N THR A 13 21.41 0.77 11.00
CA THR A 13 22.47 1.52 10.33
C THR A 13 22.22 3.02 10.39
N GLY A 14 23.26 3.83 10.13
CA GLY A 14 23.11 5.28 10.03
C GLY A 14 22.19 5.67 8.87
N PHE A 15 21.40 6.73 9.06
CA PHE A 15 20.38 7.18 8.08
C PHE A 15 20.91 7.31 6.64
N TRP A 16 22.14 7.81 6.48
CA TRP A 16 22.72 8.04 5.16
C TRP A 16 23.04 6.74 4.43
N GLU A 17 23.66 5.78 5.13
CA GLU A 17 24.00 4.49 4.56
C GLU A 17 22.75 3.69 4.22
N ALA A 18 21.75 3.75 5.09
CA ALA A 18 20.44 3.17 4.84
C ALA A 18 19.75 3.82 3.62
N ALA A 19 19.68 5.16 3.56
CA ALA A 19 19.05 5.84 2.43
C ALA A 19 19.69 5.46 1.08
N ARG A 20 21.02 5.24 1.05
CA ARG A 20 21.72 4.77 -0.16
C ARG A 20 21.33 3.35 -0.54
N ARG A 21 21.37 2.39 0.40
CA ARG A 21 21.01 0.99 0.13
C ARG A 21 19.55 0.84 -0.27
N ALA A 22 18.64 1.51 0.42
CA ALA A 22 17.23 1.54 0.06
C ALA A 22 16.99 2.11 -1.34
N GLN A 23 17.83 3.04 -1.81
CA GLN A 23 17.73 3.58 -3.16
C GLN A 23 18.22 2.59 -4.22
N GLU A 24 19.33 1.89 -3.96
CA GLU A 24 19.83 0.82 -4.85
C GLU A 24 18.80 -0.31 -5.02
N VAL A 25 18.12 -0.72 -3.94
CA VAL A 25 17.00 -1.70 -4.00
C VAL A 25 15.88 -1.24 -4.93
N VAL A 26 15.47 0.02 -4.79
CA VAL A 26 14.36 0.59 -5.57
C VAL A 26 14.76 0.75 -7.04
N GLU A 27 16.01 1.10 -7.32
CA GLU A 27 16.53 1.25 -8.68
C GLU A 27 16.64 -0.09 -9.41
N GLY A 28 17.07 -1.15 -8.72
CA GLY A 28 17.13 -2.51 -9.29
C GLY A 28 15.77 -3.05 -9.74
N ASN A 29 14.70 -2.69 -9.01
CA ASN A 29 13.32 -3.12 -9.28
C ASN A 29 12.41 -2.00 -9.80
N ALA A 30 12.98 -0.95 -10.38
CA ALA A 30 12.23 0.26 -10.76
C ALA A 30 11.08 -0.02 -11.73
N LEU A 31 11.21 -1.02 -12.61
CA LEU A 31 10.16 -1.39 -13.57
C LEU A 31 8.96 -2.03 -12.86
N ALA A 32 9.20 -3.00 -11.98
CA ALA A 32 8.16 -3.64 -11.19
C ALA A 32 7.41 -2.63 -10.32
N HIS A 33 8.16 -1.74 -9.66
CA HIS A 33 7.60 -0.67 -8.84
C HIS A 33 6.71 0.29 -9.65
N LYS A 34 7.14 0.70 -10.85
CA LYS A 34 6.35 1.56 -11.74
C LYS A 34 5.06 0.87 -12.22
N MET A 35 5.13 -0.40 -12.60
CA MET A 35 3.96 -1.15 -13.04
C MET A 35 2.93 -1.30 -11.91
N LEU A 36 3.40 -1.65 -10.71
CA LEU A 36 2.50 -1.82 -9.56
C LEU A 36 1.88 -0.49 -9.12
N SER A 37 2.67 0.58 -9.09
CA SER A 37 2.16 1.93 -8.78
C SER A 37 1.06 2.36 -9.75
N GLY A 38 1.22 2.05 -11.05
CA GLY A 38 0.17 2.27 -12.04
C GLY A 38 -1.11 1.46 -11.76
N ALA A 39 -0.97 0.20 -11.36
CA ALA A 39 -2.11 -0.65 -11.02
C ALA A 39 -2.85 -0.16 -9.76
N ILE A 40 -2.11 0.23 -8.72
CA ILE A 40 -2.66 0.79 -7.48
C ILE A 40 -3.43 2.08 -7.77
N PHE A 41 -2.90 2.94 -8.64
CA PHE A 41 -3.59 4.15 -9.07
C PHE A 41 -4.94 3.86 -9.75
N ILE A 42 -5.00 2.86 -10.62
CA ILE A 42 -6.26 2.45 -11.27
C ILE A 42 -7.25 1.91 -10.23
N PHE A 43 -6.77 1.07 -9.31
CA PHE A 43 -7.61 0.50 -8.25
C PHE A 43 -8.12 1.59 -7.29
N ALA A 44 -7.29 2.56 -6.95
CA ALA A 44 -7.64 3.75 -6.18
C ALA A 44 -8.78 4.52 -6.85
N MET A 45 -8.62 4.86 -8.14
CA MET A 45 -9.63 5.58 -8.92
C MET A 45 -10.94 4.79 -9.01
N ALA A 46 -10.86 3.47 -9.23
CA ALA A 46 -12.03 2.61 -9.28
C ALA A 46 -12.76 2.55 -7.93
N GLY A 47 -12.02 2.45 -6.83
CA GLY A 47 -12.57 2.46 -5.47
C GLY A 47 -13.25 3.78 -5.11
N LEU A 48 -12.59 4.90 -5.39
CA LEU A 48 -13.15 6.26 -5.19
C LEU A 48 -14.43 6.47 -6.01
N ALA A 49 -14.41 6.13 -7.30
CA ALA A 49 -15.57 6.25 -8.17
C ALA A 49 -16.71 5.33 -7.73
N GLY A 50 -16.40 4.10 -7.32
CA GLY A 50 -17.39 3.13 -6.82
C GLY A 50 -18.08 3.62 -5.54
N ILE A 51 -17.32 4.14 -4.57
CA ILE A 51 -17.87 4.65 -3.31
C ILE A 51 -18.70 5.92 -3.53
N ALA A 52 -18.23 6.83 -4.39
CA ALA A 52 -18.99 8.03 -4.75
C ALA A 52 -20.32 7.69 -5.44
N ALA A 53 -20.29 6.77 -6.40
CA ALA A 53 -21.47 6.31 -7.12
C ALA A 53 -22.46 5.59 -6.17
N ALA A 54 -21.95 4.77 -5.25
CA ALA A 54 -22.78 4.10 -4.24
C ALA A 54 -23.45 5.11 -3.30
N GLY A 55 -22.72 6.12 -2.82
CA GLY A 55 -23.26 7.19 -1.98
C GLY A 55 -24.36 7.99 -2.68
N ALA A 56 -24.11 8.40 -3.93
CA ALA A 56 -25.10 9.11 -4.75
C ALA A 56 -26.34 8.25 -5.02
N CYS A 57 -26.15 6.97 -5.36
CA CYS A 57 -27.23 6.03 -5.64
C CYS A 57 -28.12 5.79 -4.40
N LEU A 58 -27.50 5.61 -3.22
CA LEU A 58 -28.23 5.47 -1.97
C LEU A 58 -29.05 6.71 -1.62
N THR A 59 -28.48 7.91 -1.78
CA THR A 59 -29.22 9.17 -1.53
C THR A 59 -30.35 9.36 -2.53
N TRP A 60 -30.12 9.04 -3.81
CA TRP A 60 -31.16 9.09 -4.84
C TRP A 60 -32.31 8.15 -4.49
N TRP A 61 -32.00 6.92 -4.13
CA TRP A 61 -33.01 5.93 -3.74
C TRP A 61 -33.78 6.36 -2.48
N ALA A 62 -33.09 6.85 -1.45
CA ALA A 62 -33.71 7.35 -0.22
C ALA A 62 -34.64 8.54 -0.49
N SER A 63 -34.22 9.50 -1.32
CA SER A 63 -35.01 10.69 -1.66
C SER A 63 -36.34 10.36 -2.36
N ARG A 64 -36.42 9.23 -3.07
CA ARG A 64 -37.61 8.80 -3.79
C ARG A 64 -38.51 7.83 -3.03
N THR A 65 -37.99 7.20 -1.97
CA THR A 65 -38.73 6.15 -1.25
C THR A 65 -39.33 6.64 0.05
N TRP A 66 -38.73 7.61 0.73
CA TRP A 66 -39.29 8.16 1.96
C TRP A 66 -40.34 9.24 1.69
N ALA A 67 -41.55 9.01 2.20
CA ALA A 67 -42.69 9.92 2.05
C ALA A 67 -42.39 11.36 2.52
N ALA A 68 -41.53 11.52 3.54
CA ALA A 68 -41.14 12.82 4.07
C ALA A 68 -40.47 13.74 3.04
N PHE A 69 -39.79 13.17 2.02
CA PHE A 69 -39.11 13.93 0.97
C PHE A 69 -39.94 14.09 -0.30
N VAL A 70 -40.97 13.25 -0.47
CA VAL A 70 -41.81 13.19 -1.69
C VAL A 70 -43.05 14.08 -1.56
N ASP A 71 -43.63 14.21 -0.36
CA ASP A 71 -44.86 14.98 -0.14
C ASP A 71 -44.58 16.49 -0.14
N PRO A 72 -45.18 17.29 -1.05
CA PRO A 72 -44.99 18.74 -1.08
C PRO A 72 -45.55 19.47 0.15
N SER A 73 -46.39 18.82 0.95
CA SER A 73 -46.88 19.37 2.22
C SER A 73 -45.90 19.18 3.38
N SER A 74 -44.88 18.35 3.21
CA SER A 74 -43.83 18.11 4.21
C SER A 74 -42.84 19.28 4.27
N SER A 75 -42.40 19.63 5.49
CA SER A 75 -41.35 20.65 5.70
C SER A 75 -39.98 20.22 5.16
N LEU A 76 -39.81 18.94 4.86
CA LEU A 76 -38.58 18.35 4.31
C LEU A 76 -38.68 18.08 2.80
N TYR A 77 -39.69 18.62 2.12
CA TYR A 77 -39.85 18.41 0.68
C TYR A 77 -38.62 18.85 -0.11
N ILE A 78 -38.07 17.94 -0.92
CA ILE A 78 -36.92 18.22 -1.78
C ILE A 78 -37.43 18.37 -3.21
N GLN A 79 -37.47 19.60 -3.70
CA GLN A 79 -37.90 19.89 -5.07
C GLN A 79 -36.96 19.27 -6.11
N GLU A 80 -35.65 19.35 -5.88
CA GLU A 80 -34.61 18.87 -6.80
C GLU A 80 -33.66 17.89 -6.08
N PRO A 81 -33.80 16.56 -6.30
CA PRO A 81 -32.98 15.55 -5.62
C PRO A 81 -31.52 15.54 -6.09
N PHE A 82 -31.17 16.32 -7.12
CA PHE A 82 -29.81 16.38 -7.65
C PHE A 82 -28.79 16.93 -6.64
N TYR A 83 -29.13 18.01 -5.93
CA TYR A 83 -28.24 18.65 -4.95
C TYR A 83 -27.84 17.73 -3.78
N PRO A 84 -28.76 17.04 -3.08
CA PRO A 84 -28.37 16.13 -2.00
C PRO A 84 -27.59 14.92 -2.51
N CYS A 85 -27.85 14.42 -3.73
CA CYS A 85 -27.06 13.33 -4.32
C CYS A 85 -25.63 13.76 -4.65
N PHE A 86 -25.43 14.99 -5.14
CA PHE A 86 -24.10 15.53 -5.36
C PHE A 86 -23.36 15.75 -4.03
N ALA A 87 -24.05 16.30 -3.02
CA ALA A 87 -23.48 16.48 -1.69
C ALA A 87 -23.06 15.16 -1.05
N SER A 88 -23.88 14.11 -1.15
CA SER A 88 -23.53 12.80 -0.61
C SER A 88 -22.34 12.17 -1.34
N ALA A 89 -22.25 12.31 -2.67
CA ALA A 89 -21.09 11.85 -3.44
C ALA A 89 -19.78 12.50 -2.95
N VAL A 90 -19.79 13.82 -2.70
CA VAL A 90 -18.63 14.54 -2.17
C VAL A 90 -18.25 14.06 -0.77
N VAL A 91 -19.24 13.88 0.11
CA VAL A 91 -18.99 13.37 1.46
C VAL A 91 -18.42 11.94 1.42
N SER A 92 -18.97 11.08 0.56
CA SER A 92 -18.47 9.71 0.35
C SER A 92 -17.04 9.69 -0.17
N LEU A 93 -16.66 10.61 -1.07
CA LEU A 93 -15.27 10.75 -1.55
C LEU A 93 -14.32 11.17 -0.42
N LEU A 94 -14.71 12.15 0.40
CA LEU A 94 -13.89 12.60 1.52
C LEU A 94 -13.66 11.48 2.54
N VAL A 95 -14.66 10.66 2.79
CA VAL A 95 -14.54 9.49 3.69
C VAL A 95 -13.72 8.37 3.06
N ALA A 96 -13.82 8.15 1.74
CA ALA A 96 -13.07 7.11 1.03
C ALA A 96 -11.57 7.42 0.89
N TRP A 97 -11.22 8.71 0.80
CA TRP A 97 -9.85 9.19 0.58
C TRP A 97 -8.78 8.58 1.52
N PRO A 98 -8.93 8.60 2.86
CA PRO A 98 -7.93 8.02 3.76
C PRO A 98 -7.75 6.51 3.57
N PHE A 99 -8.80 5.77 3.21
CA PHE A 99 -8.71 4.32 2.97
C PHE A 99 -7.86 4.03 1.75
N VAL A 100 -8.11 4.74 0.64
CA VAL A 100 -7.33 4.60 -0.60
C VAL A 100 -5.88 5.01 -0.37
N SER A 101 -5.63 6.09 0.38
CA SER A 101 -4.27 6.51 0.73
C SER A 101 -3.53 5.49 1.60
N THR A 102 -4.24 4.72 2.44
CA THR A 102 -3.62 3.70 3.29
C THR A 102 -3.21 2.48 2.46
N LEU A 103 -4.04 2.10 1.47
CA LEU A 103 -3.72 0.97 0.58
C LEU A 103 -2.45 1.21 -0.24
N ASP A 104 -2.21 2.46 -0.66
CA ASP A 104 -0.98 2.85 -1.36
C ASP A 104 0.27 2.62 -0.49
N ILE A 105 0.21 3.04 0.78
CA ILE A 105 1.30 2.85 1.75
C ILE A 105 1.56 1.36 2.03
N VAL A 106 0.50 0.55 2.14
CA VAL A 106 0.64 -0.89 2.37
C VAL A 106 1.25 -1.57 1.14
N ALA A 107 0.88 -1.16 -0.07
CA ALA A 107 1.46 -1.71 -1.28
C ALA A 107 2.94 -1.35 -1.43
N ASP A 108 3.33 -0.11 -1.10
CA ASP A 108 4.73 0.30 -1.03
C ASP A 108 5.53 -0.54 -0.03
N CYS A 109 4.94 -0.84 1.14
CA CYS A 109 5.54 -1.69 2.17
C CYS A 109 5.79 -3.12 1.65
N ILE A 110 4.80 -3.73 1.00
CA ILE A 110 4.93 -5.09 0.46
C ILE A 110 6.04 -5.16 -0.58
N LEU A 111 6.05 -4.21 -1.53
CA LEU A 111 7.12 -4.12 -2.54
C LEU A 111 8.50 -3.90 -1.92
N PHE A 112 8.57 -3.07 -0.88
CA PHE A 112 9.83 -2.85 -0.17
C PHE A 112 10.34 -4.13 0.48
N CYS A 113 9.46 -4.91 1.13
CA CYS A 113 9.83 -6.20 1.72
C CYS A 113 10.36 -7.17 0.66
N GLU A 114 9.70 -7.31 -0.50
CA GLU A 114 10.19 -8.18 -1.58
C GLU A 114 11.58 -7.76 -2.09
N GLY A 115 11.81 -6.46 -2.25
CA GLY A 115 13.13 -5.96 -2.66
C GLY A 115 14.24 -6.24 -1.64
N VAL A 116 13.92 -6.16 -0.34
CA VAL A 116 14.88 -6.49 0.73
C VAL A 116 15.16 -7.99 0.80
N GLU A 117 14.14 -8.83 0.64
CA GLU A 117 14.30 -10.29 0.61
C GLU A 117 15.15 -10.74 -0.58
N ALA A 118 14.97 -10.13 -1.76
CA ALA A 118 15.77 -10.40 -2.95
C ALA A 118 17.26 -10.12 -2.73
N LEU A 119 17.62 -9.00 -2.08
CA LEU A 119 19.02 -8.69 -1.77
C LEU A 119 19.61 -9.64 -0.73
N ALA A 120 18.84 -9.99 0.32
CA ALA A 120 19.31 -10.92 1.34
C ALA A 120 19.57 -12.33 0.77
N ALA A 121 18.79 -12.75 -0.23
CA ALA A 121 19.00 -14.00 -0.95
C ALA A 121 20.29 -13.99 -1.79
N GLU A 122 20.61 -12.85 -2.43
CA GLU A 122 21.85 -12.66 -3.20
C GLU A 122 23.09 -12.76 -2.29
N GLU A 123 23.09 -12.13 -1.11
CA GLU A 123 24.20 -12.20 -0.15
C GLU A 123 24.48 -13.63 0.35
N LEU A 124 23.45 -14.47 0.46
CA LEU A 124 23.59 -15.87 0.88
C LEU A 124 24.09 -16.79 -0.23
N GLY A 125 24.27 -16.29 -1.45
CA GLY A 125 24.71 -17.10 -2.60
C GLY A 125 23.70 -18.17 -3.00
N LEU A 126 22.42 -17.99 -2.62
CA LEU A 126 21.30 -18.84 -3.05
C LEU A 126 20.86 -18.42 -4.47
N THR A 127 21.81 -18.34 -5.40
CA THR A 127 21.51 -18.19 -6.83
C THR A 127 21.17 -19.57 -7.37
N GLY A 128 19.92 -19.99 -7.27
CA GLY A 128 19.52 -21.28 -7.81
C GLY A 128 18.02 -21.48 -7.84
N ASP A 129 17.40 -21.18 -8.99
CA ASP A 129 16.31 -21.84 -9.73
C ASP A 129 15.12 -22.53 -9.00
N GLU A 130 15.03 -22.50 -7.67
CA GLU A 130 13.88 -22.96 -6.87
C GLU A 130 12.99 -21.78 -6.40
N GLU A 131 13.07 -20.65 -7.11
CA GLU A 131 12.44 -19.36 -6.79
C GLU A 131 10.89 -19.41 -6.70
N GLN A 132 10.26 -20.49 -7.18
CA GLN A 132 8.79 -20.60 -7.20
C GLN A 132 8.16 -21.33 -6.01
N ASP A 133 8.90 -22.11 -5.22
CA ASP A 133 8.33 -22.86 -4.08
C ASP A 133 8.52 -22.18 -2.72
N THR A 134 9.46 -21.25 -2.58
CA THR A 134 9.74 -20.56 -1.29
C THR A 134 8.76 -19.43 -0.97
N ALA A 135 8.11 -18.83 -1.98
CA ALA A 135 7.03 -17.84 -1.76
C ALA A 135 5.85 -18.41 -0.95
N ARG A 136 5.69 -19.75 -0.92
CA ARG A 136 4.70 -20.43 -0.07
C ARG A 136 5.09 -20.51 1.41
N VAL A 137 6.38 -20.39 1.74
CA VAL A 137 6.86 -20.55 3.13
C VAL A 137 6.80 -19.23 3.90
N ALA A 138 7.00 -18.08 3.23
CA ALA A 138 6.95 -16.76 3.85
C ALA A 138 5.55 -16.41 4.42
N CYS A 139 4.47 -16.78 3.71
CA CYS A 139 3.10 -16.57 4.22
C CYS A 139 2.69 -17.53 5.35
N CYS A 140 3.39 -18.66 5.54
CA CYS A 140 3.15 -19.57 6.66
C CYS A 140 3.96 -19.22 7.93
N GLY A 141 4.96 -18.34 7.84
CA GLY A 141 5.90 -18.04 8.93
C GLY A 141 5.41 -17.06 9.99
N PHE A 142 4.32 -16.31 9.75
CA PHE A 142 3.85 -15.27 10.68
C PHE A 142 3.31 -15.82 12.01
N PHE A 143 3.19 -17.16 12.19
CA PHE A 143 2.68 -17.77 13.41
C PHE A 143 3.60 -18.75 14.16
N GLY A 144 4.93 -18.69 13.96
CA GLY A 144 5.84 -19.18 15.02
C GLY A 144 6.92 -20.19 14.65
N ALA A 145 7.58 -20.03 13.50
CA ALA A 145 8.91 -20.62 13.36
C ALA A 145 9.92 -19.77 14.18
N PRO A 146 10.70 -20.35 15.11
CA PRO A 146 11.73 -19.61 15.82
C PRO A 146 12.75 -19.07 14.81
N ARG A 147 12.91 -17.75 14.76
CA ARG A 147 13.96 -17.11 13.97
C ARG A 147 15.31 -17.74 14.37
N PRO A 148 16.16 -18.17 13.43
CA PRO A 148 17.53 -18.50 13.77
C PRO A 148 18.14 -17.28 14.46
N SER A 149 18.72 -17.53 15.63
CA SER A 149 19.34 -16.53 16.49
C SER A 149 20.28 -15.63 15.68
N PHE A 150 19.96 -14.34 15.64
CA PHE A 150 20.66 -13.22 14.99
C PHE A 150 22.09 -12.95 15.52
N GLY A 151 22.75 -13.97 16.09
CA GLY A 151 24.02 -13.85 16.80
C GLY A 151 25.28 -14.10 15.98
N GLN A 152 25.20 -14.20 14.65
CA GLN A 152 26.36 -14.49 13.80
C GLN A 152 26.42 -13.67 12.50
N TYR A 153 26.01 -12.41 12.52
CA TYR A 153 26.57 -11.43 11.58
C TYR A 153 27.94 -10.98 12.11
N SER A 154 28.88 -11.92 12.09
CA SER A 154 30.30 -11.67 12.28
C SER A 154 30.77 -10.76 11.16
N ALA A 155 31.09 -9.51 11.50
CA ALA A 155 32.01 -8.61 10.80
C ALA A 155 32.30 -8.99 9.33
N VAL A 156 31.51 -8.45 8.41
CA VAL A 156 31.94 -8.37 7.01
C VAL A 156 33.21 -7.51 7.01
N PRO A 157 34.37 -8.03 6.58
CA PRO A 157 35.57 -7.22 6.45
C PRO A 157 35.30 -6.16 5.39
N LEU A 158 35.33 -4.90 5.81
CA LEU A 158 35.39 -3.75 4.90
C LEU A 158 36.60 -3.96 3.99
N ALA A 159 36.33 -4.28 2.72
CA ALA A 159 37.37 -4.33 1.70
C ALA A 159 38.03 -2.95 1.63
N GLU A 160 39.30 -2.90 2.01
CA GLU A 160 40.10 -1.68 1.92
C GLU A 160 40.28 -1.30 0.44
N PRO A 161 40.24 0.01 0.10
CA PRO A 161 40.41 0.47 -1.27
C PRO A 161 41.83 0.15 -1.75
N MET A 162 41.94 -0.53 -2.90
CA MET A 162 43.20 -0.65 -3.63
C MET A 162 43.59 0.74 -4.17
N GLU A 163 44.73 1.24 -3.69
CA GLU A 163 45.43 2.43 -4.19
C GLU A 163 45.89 2.29 -5.65
#